data_AF-A0AA44JBF5-F1
#
_entry.id   AF-A0AA44JBF5-F1
#
_cell.length_a   1.000
_cell.length_b   1.000
_cell.length_c   1.000
_cell.angle_alpha   90.00
_cell.angle_beta   90.00
_cell.angle_gamma   90.00
#
_symmetry.space_group_name_H-M   'P 1'
#
loop_
_entity.id
_entity.type
_entity.pdbx_description
1 polymer ?
#
loop_
_entity_poly.entity_id
_entity_poly.type
_entity_poly.pdbx_seq_one_letter_code
_entity_poly.pdbx_strand_id
1 'polypeptide(L)'
;LHPVAPNLVSVRRLSNGSIEYRWTEDGKSYIETDATMMHIRGFGGNPLGGMSTLHFGRNTFSLARAIDRSAGGMFKNGLRPSGVLTFAAWLSPEQRELAEKKLTEKFLGAVNSGRPLILEGGTTWQQLTISPEDAQMLESRSFSVEEICRFFGVPPHMVGRTEKSTSWGTGLEQQTLAFQKFTLRRRLKRIEQALEKQLLKPEDRALGITIEFNLEGLLRGDSAARAGFYQSGLT
;
A
#
# COMPACT_ATOMS: atom_id res chain seq x y z
N LEU A 1 -16.64 24.73 -6.53
CA LEU A 1 -15.18 24.51 -6.60
C LEU A 1 -14.92 23.57 -7.77
N HIS A 2 -13.99 23.93 -8.66
CA HIS A 2 -13.60 23.09 -9.80
C HIS A 2 -12.24 22.46 -9.47
N PRO A 3 -12.14 21.12 -9.31
CA PRO A 3 -10.86 20.47 -9.05
C PRO A 3 -9.95 20.56 -10.27
N VAL A 4 -8.67 20.90 -10.05
CA VAL A 4 -7.63 20.91 -11.09
C VAL A 4 -6.58 19.86 -10.74
N ALA A 5 -6.17 19.08 -11.74
CA ALA A 5 -5.18 18.03 -11.54
C ALA A 5 -3.81 18.64 -11.15
N PRO A 6 -3.22 18.29 -9.99
CA PRO A 6 -2.00 18.94 -9.50
C PRO A 6 -0.78 18.80 -10.42
N ASN A 7 -0.73 17.77 -11.26
CA ASN A 7 0.36 17.54 -12.22
C ASN A 7 0.35 18.54 -13.39
N LEU A 8 -0.75 19.26 -13.61
CA LEU A 8 -0.87 20.28 -14.66
C LEU A 8 -0.54 21.69 -14.15
N VAL A 9 -0.44 21.87 -12.83
CA VAL A 9 -0.34 23.18 -12.20
C VAL A 9 1.13 23.52 -11.90
N SER A 10 1.56 24.67 -12.37
CA SER A 10 2.80 25.33 -11.95
C SER A 10 2.48 26.40 -10.91
N VAL A 11 3.27 26.45 -9.83
CA VAL A 11 3.06 27.37 -8.71
C VAL A 11 4.31 28.22 -8.52
N ARG A 12 4.15 29.54 -8.44
CA ARG A 12 5.26 30.45 -8.14
C ARG A 12 4.83 31.55 -7.17
N ARG A 13 5.80 32.10 -6.44
CA ARG A 13 5.60 33.30 -5.62
C ARG A 13 5.92 34.53 -6.46
N LEU A 14 5.00 35.49 -6.48
CA LEU A 14 5.18 36.79 -7.13
C LEU A 14 6.00 37.73 -6.22
N SER A 15 6.49 38.84 -6.78
CA SER A 15 7.31 39.83 -6.06
C SER A 15 6.57 40.50 -4.90
N ASN A 16 5.25 40.64 -4.99
CA ASN A 16 4.38 41.13 -3.93
C ASN A 16 4.08 40.08 -2.82
N GLY A 17 4.63 38.87 -2.95
CA GLY A 17 4.46 37.77 -2.00
C GLY A 17 3.24 36.87 -2.25
N SER A 18 2.31 37.24 -3.14
CA SER A 18 1.16 36.39 -3.49
C SER A 18 1.60 35.17 -4.29
N ILE A 19 0.73 34.15 -4.34
CA ILE A 19 1.02 32.89 -5.03
C ILE A 19 0.22 32.85 -6.34
N GLU A 20 0.92 32.69 -7.46
CA GLU A 20 0.33 32.48 -8.78
C GLU A 20 0.28 30.99 -9.10
N TYR A 21 -0.85 30.56 -9.66
CA TYR A 21 -1.10 29.22 -10.17
C TYR A 21 -1.34 29.31 -11.67
N ARG A 22 -0.63 28.51 -12.44
CA ARG A 22 -0.80 28.43 -13.90
C ARG A 22 -1.01 27.00 -14.33
N TRP A 23 -2.01 26.75 -15.16
CA TRP A 23 -2.21 25.45 -15.78
C TRP A 23 -2.79 25.61 -17.18
N THR A 24 -2.80 24.52 -17.94
CA THR A 24 -3.47 24.46 -19.24
C THR A 24 -4.31 23.18 -19.28
N GLU A 25 -5.58 23.34 -19.64
CA GLU A 25 -6.57 22.26 -19.72
C GLU A 25 -7.41 22.49 -20.98
N ASP A 26 -7.62 21.44 -21.77
CA ASP A 26 -8.37 21.49 -23.04
C ASP A 26 -7.93 22.62 -23.99
N GLY A 27 -6.61 22.87 -24.07
CA GLY A 27 -6.02 23.90 -24.93
C GLY A 27 -6.22 25.35 -24.43
N LYS A 28 -6.81 25.56 -23.25
CA LYS A 28 -6.98 26.87 -22.63
C LYS A 28 -5.99 27.04 -21.49
N SER A 29 -5.31 28.18 -21.45
CA SER A 29 -4.41 28.54 -20.35
C SER A 29 -5.14 29.36 -19.29
N TYR A 30 -4.90 29.00 -18.03
CA TYR A 30 -5.49 29.63 -16.87
C TYR A 30 -4.38 30.19 -15.98
N ILE A 31 -4.62 31.36 -15.40
CA ILE A 31 -3.74 32.00 -14.43
C ILE A 31 -4.62 32.50 -13.30
N GLU A 32 -4.38 32.00 -12.10
CA GLU A 32 -5.12 32.35 -10.90
C GLU A 32 -4.17 32.71 -9.75
N THR A 33 -4.71 33.33 -8.71
CA THR A 33 -3.95 33.68 -7.50
C THR A 33 -4.46 32.91 -6.29
N ASP A 34 -3.79 33.04 -5.14
CA ASP A 34 -4.26 32.48 -3.87
C ASP A 34 -5.57 33.08 -3.36
N ALA A 35 -6.07 34.16 -3.97
CA ALA A 35 -7.42 34.68 -3.72
C ALA A 35 -8.52 33.83 -4.39
N THR A 36 -8.25 33.25 -5.56
CA THR A 36 -9.26 32.57 -6.41
C THR A 36 -9.03 31.06 -6.50
N MET A 37 -7.81 30.58 -6.21
CA MET A 37 -7.43 29.17 -6.33
C MET A 37 -7.18 28.53 -4.96
N MET A 38 -7.93 27.46 -4.66
CA MET A 38 -7.76 26.72 -3.41
C MET A 38 -6.68 25.65 -3.49
N HIS A 39 -5.66 25.81 -2.65
CA HIS A 39 -4.51 24.91 -2.62
C HIS A 39 -4.38 24.22 -1.25
N ILE A 40 -4.83 22.96 -1.22
CA ILE A 40 -4.60 22.04 -0.10
C ILE A 40 -3.16 21.51 -0.19
N ARG A 41 -2.31 21.91 0.75
CA ARG A 41 -0.88 21.56 0.73
C ARG A 41 -0.59 20.27 1.49
N GLY A 42 0.28 19.45 0.91
CA GLY A 42 0.80 18.23 1.51
C GLY A 42 1.76 18.48 2.69
N PHE A 43 2.29 17.41 3.28
CA PHE A 43 3.25 17.49 4.40
C PHE A 43 4.62 18.00 3.92
N GLY A 44 5.43 18.55 4.82
CA GLY A 44 6.88 18.74 4.59
C GLY A 44 7.23 19.71 3.46
N GLY A 45 6.31 20.60 3.11
CA GLY A 45 6.46 21.53 2.00
C GLY A 45 6.53 22.98 2.43
N ASN A 46 6.40 23.87 1.45
CA ASN A 46 6.44 25.33 1.61
C ASN A 46 5.16 25.95 1.00
N PRO A 47 5.03 27.28 0.95
CA PRO A 47 3.85 27.93 0.35
C PRO A 47 3.57 27.55 -1.11
N LEU A 48 4.54 27.01 -1.85
CA LEU A 48 4.41 26.59 -3.24
C LEU A 48 3.89 25.15 -3.39
N GLY A 49 3.97 24.32 -2.35
CA GLY A 49 3.48 22.94 -2.43
C GLY A 49 3.96 22.05 -1.30
N GLY A 50 3.34 20.87 -1.20
CA GLY A 50 3.73 19.82 -0.27
C GLY A 50 4.81 18.89 -0.84
N MET A 51 5.45 18.11 0.04
CA MET A 51 6.28 16.99 -0.35
C MET A 51 5.40 15.79 -0.73
N SER A 52 5.66 15.19 -1.89
CA SER A 52 5.02 13.95 -2.30
C SER A 52 5.56 12.79 -1.47
N THR A 53 4.66 12.00 -0.87
CA THR A 53 5.01 10.75 -0.17
C THR A 53 5.75 9.77 -1.09
N LEU A 54 5.36 9.71 -2.37
CA LEU A 54 6.03 8.88 -3.37
C LEU A 54 7.46 9.35 -3.66
N HIS A 55 7.67 10.66 -3.71
CA HIS A 55 8.99 11.24 -3.87
C HIS A 55 9.87 10.96 -2.64
N PHE A 56 9.32 11.19 -1.44
CA PHE A 56 10.02 10.96 -0.18
C PHE A 56 10.41 9.48 0.01
N GLY A 57 9.51 8.55 -0.32
CA GLY A 57 9.76 7.10 -0.23
C GLY A 57 10.38 6.46 -1.48
N ARG A 58 10.87 7.25 -2.46
CA ARG A 58 11.28 6.75 -3.79
C ARG A 58 12.22 5.54 -3.72
N ASN A 59 13.19 5.56 -2.80
CA ASN A 59 14.17 4.48 -2.67
C ASN A 59 13.53 3.19 -2.17
N THR A 60 12.70 3.27 -1.12
CA THR A 60 11.94 2.13 -0.61
C THR A 60 11.02 1.53 -1.67
N PHE A 61 10.26 2.36 -2.39
CA PHE A 61 9.40 1.86 -3.47
C PHE A 61 10.20 1.21 -4.61
N SER A 62 11.39 1.76 -4.92
CA SER A 62 12.28 1.20 -5.93
C SER A 62 12.85 -0.15 -5.51
N LEU A 63 13.24 -0.29 -4.24
CA LEU A 63 13.71 -1.54 -3.66
C LEU A 63 12.61 -2.61 -3.67
N ALA A 64 11.41 -2.27 -3.17
CA ALA A 64 10.27 -3.18 -3.18
C ALA A 64 9.95 -3.68 -4.60
N ARG A 65 9.98 -2.79 -5.60
CA ARG A 65 9.78 -3.15 -7.03
C ARG A 65 10.93 -3.98 -7.61
N ALA A 66 12.14 -3.84 -7.10
CA ALA A 66 13.28 -4.67 -7.51
C ALA A 66 13.15 -6.08 -6.94
N ILE A 67 12.81 -6.20 -5.65
CA ILE A 67 12.55 -7.48 -4.98
C ILE A 67 11.41 -8.22 -5.68
N ASP A 68 10.30 -7.54 -5.96
CA ASP A 68 9.14 -8.17 -6.61
C ASP A 68 9.45 -8.64 -8.04
N ARG A 69 10.25 -7.87 -8.80
CA ARG A 69 10.73 -8.31 -10.12
C ARG A 69 11.69 -9.50 -10.05
N SER A 70 12.59 -9.52 -9.06
CA SER A 70 13.49 -10.66 -8.84
C SER A 70 12.68 -11.91 -8.51
N ALA A 71 11.71 -11.80 -7.60
CA ALA A 71 10.79 -12.88 -7.26
C ALA A 71 10.00 -13.37 -8.48
N GLY A 72 9.40 -12.45 -9.24
CA GLY A 72 8.67 -12.78 -10.47
C GLY A 72 9.54 -13.46 -11.52
N GLY A 73 10.78 -13.02 -11.70
CA GLY A 73 11.76 -13.63 -12.60
C GLY A 73 12.13 -15.05 -12.17
N MET A 74 12.34 -15.26 -10.87
CA MET A 74 12.59 -16.58 -10.29
C MET A 74 11.41 -17.54 -10.49
N PHE A 75 10.17 -17.09 -10.28
CA PHE A 75 8.98 -17.91 -10.55
C PHE A 75 8.77 -18.18 -12.04
N LYS A 76 9.05 -17.19 -12.90
CA LYS A 76 8.89 -17.30 -14.37
C LYS A 76 9.94 -18.20 -15.02
N ASN A 77 11.19 -18.12 -14.56
CA ASN A 77 12.30 -18.89 -15.15
C ASN A 77 12.38 -20.33 -14.62
N GLY A 78 11.52 -20.71 -13.68
CA GLY A 78 10.73 -21.95 -13.74
C GLY A 78 11.46 -23.30 -13.76
N LEU A 79 12.79 -23.37 -13.64
CA LEU A 79 13.53 -24.61 -13.45
C LEU A 79 13.98 -24.73 -12.00
N ARG A 80 13.01 -24.59 -11.09
CA ARG A 80 13.18 -25.14 -9.75
C ARG A 80 12.65 -26.55 -9.78
N PRO A 81 13.52 -27.57 -9.76
CA PRO A 81 13.04 -28.91 -9.53
C PRO A 81 12.23 -28.88 -8.22
N SER A 82 10.94 -29.17 -8.27
CA SER A 82 10.11 -29.37 -7.08
C SER A 82 10.59 -30.57 -6.26
N GLY A 83 11.45 -31.38 -6.88
CA GLY A 83 12.21 -32.44 -6.27
C GLY A 83 13.17 -33.06 -7.26
N VAL A 84 14.04 -33.91 -6.73
CA VAL A 84 15.00 -34.70 -7.51
C VAL A 84 14.51 -36.14 -7.53
N LEU A 85 14.47 -36.72 -8.73
CA LEU A 85 14.18 -38.14 -8.93
C LEU A 85 15.52 -38.89 -9.01
N THR A 86 15.81 -39.71 -8.01
CA THR A 86 17.07 -40.45 -7.91
C THR A 86 16.83 -41.91 -8.25
N PHE A 87 17.61 -42.44 -9.19
CA PHE A 87 17.61 -43.84 -9.59
C PHE A 87 18.80 -44.57 -8.96
N ALA A 88 18.60 -45.81 -8.53
CA ALA A 88 19.66 -46.62 -7.91
C ALA A 88 20.78 -47.03 -8.90
N ALA A 89 20.46 -47.14 -10.19
CA ALA A 89 21.39 -47.45 -11.26
C ALA A 89 21.47 -46.28 -12.27
N TRP A 90 22.59 -46.20 -12.99
CA TRP A 90 22.74 -45.25 -14.09
C TRP A 90 21.78 -45.60 -15.23
N LEU A 91 21.03 -44.60 -15.68
CA LEU A 91 20.16 -44.72 -16.84
C LEU A 91 20.96 -44.63 -18.14
N SER A 92 20.56 -45.41 -19.15
CA SER A 92 21.03 -45.18 -20.52
C SER A 92 20.53 -43.82 -21.04
N PRO A 93 21.14 -43.26 -22.10
CA PRO A 93 20.69 -41.99 -22.67
C PRO A 93 19.20 -41.99 -23.06
N GLU A 94 18.72 -43.07 -23.67
CA GLU A 94 17.31 -43.23 -24.07
C GLU A 94 16.37 -43.30 -22.85
N GLN A 95 16.79 -43.99 -21.78
CA GLN A 95 16.01 -44.10 -20.55
C GLN A 95 15.93 -42.77 -19.81
N ARG A 96 17.01 -41.97 -19.82
CA ARG A 96 17.03 -40.63 -19.24
C ARG A 96 16.08 -39.70 -19.98
N GLU A 97 16.12 -39.68 -21.30
CA GLU A 97 15.23 -38.83 -22.11
C GLU A 97 13.75 -39.21 -21.89
N LEU A 98 13.43 -40.50 -21.84
CA LEU A 98 12.09 -40.98 -21.53
C LEU A 98 11.62 -40.57 -20.13
N ALA A 99 12.50 -40.65 -19.13
CA ALA A 99 12.20 -40.27 -17.76
C ALA A 99 11.95 -38.76 -17.63
N GLU A 100 12.80 -37.93 -18.25
CA GLU A 100 12.62 -36.47 -18.29
C GLU A 100 11.30 -36.08 -18.97
N LYS A 101 11.00 -36.67 -20.14
CA LYS A 101 9.76 -36.41 -20.87
C LYS A 101 8.52 -36.78 -20.04
N LYS A 102 8.49 -37.96 -19.42
CA LYS A 102 7.37 -38.41 -18.58
C LYS A 102 7.21 -37.55 -17.31
N LEU A 103 8.31 -37.09 -16.73
CA LEU A 103 8.29 -36.21 -15.57
C LEU A 103 7.71 -34.84 -15.95
N THR A 104 8.18 -34.26 -17.06
CA THR A 104 7.66 -33.00 -17.59
C THR A 104 6.17 -33.11 -17.95
N GLU A 105 5.74 -34.14 -18.69
CA GLU A 105 4.34 -34.33 -19.06
C GLU A 105 3.40 -34.44 -17.85
N LYS A 106 3.84 -35.09 -16.76
CA LYS A 106 3.01 -35.32 -15.58
C LYS A 106 3.00 -34.18 -14.58
N PHE A 107 4.00 -33.28 -14.58
CA PHE A 107 4.19 -32.27 -13.53
C PHE A 107 4.34 -30.83 -14.02
N LEU A 108 4.47 -30.57 -15.33
CA LEU A 108 4.46 -29.20 -15.84
C LEU A 108 3.03 -28.63 -15.84
N GLY A 109 2.88 -27.42 -15.30
CA GLY A 109 1.63 -26.66 -15.29
C GLY A 109 0.84 -26.73 -13.98
N ALA A 110 0.18 -25.62 -13.63
CA ALA A 110 -0.58 -25.47 -12.38
C ALA A 110 -1.71 -26.52 -12.21
N VAL A 111 -2.23 -27.07 -13.31
CA VAL A 111 -3.28 -28.11 -13.32
C VAL A 111 -2.76 -29.47 -12.84
N ASN A 112 -1.44 -29.69 -12.95
CA ASN A 112 -0.81 -30.98 -12.63
C ASN A 112 -0.14 -31.00 -11.25
N SER A 113 -0.20 -29.89 -10.48
CA SER A 113 0.37 -29.84 -9.13
C SER A 113 -0.39 -30.77 -8.18
N GLY A 114 0.33 -31.67 -7.48
CA GLY A 114 -0.24 -32.57 -6.47
C GLY A 114 -0.68 -33.94 -6.99
N ARG A 115 -0.37 -34.31 -8.25
CA ARG A 115 -0.62 -35.66 -8.75
C ARG A 115 0.26 -36.70 -8.04
N PRO A 116 -0.30 -37.83 -7.56
CA PRO A 116 0.49 -38.91 -6.97
C PRO A 116 1.50 -39.49 -7.97
N LEU A 117 2.76 -39.64 -7.55
CA LEU A 117 3.81 -40.29 -8.33
C LEU A 117 4.02 -41.72 -7.83
N ILE A 118 3.83 -42.70 -8.70
CA ILE A 118 4.21 -44.09 -8.41
C ILE A 118 5.68 -44.27 -8.82
N LEU A 119 6.50 -44.73 -7.88
CA LEU A 119 7.93 -44.97 -8.06
C LEU A 119 8.20 -46.47 -8.00
N GLU A 120 8.93 -46.98 -8.99
CA GLU A 120 9.28 -48.40 -9.11
C GLU A 120 10.81 -48.57 -9.18
N GLY A 121 11.31 -49.80 -8.97
CA GLY A 121 12.71 -50.13 -9.22
C GLY A 121 13.74 -49.43 -8.31
N GLY A 122 13.37 -49.10 -7.06
CA GLY A 122 14.26 -48.42 -6.12
C GLY A 122 14.43 -46.91 -6.39
N THR A 123 13.55 -46.33 -7.20
CA THR A 123 13.54 -44.89 -7.48
C THR A 123 13.01 -44.12 -6.26
N THR A 124 13.67 -43.03 -5.88
CA THR A 124 13.26 -42.17 -4.77
C THR A 124 13.00 -40.75 -5.23
N TRP A 125 11.93 -40.13 -4.73
CA TRP A 125 11.64 -38.72 -4.93
C TRP A 125 12.03 -37.94 -3.68
N GLN A 126 12.97 -37.01 -3.83
CA GLN A 126 13.33 -36.08 -2.78
C GLN A 126 12.71 -34.73 -3.10
N GLN A 127 11.67 -34.34 -2.34
CA GLN A 127 11.09 -33.02 -2.46
C GLN A 127 12.11 -31.98 -2.02
N LEU A 128 12.37 -30.99 -2.87
CA LEU A 128 13.18 -29.84 -2.48
C LEU A 128 12.28 -28.88 -1.69
N THR A 129 12.62 -28.66 -0.43
CA THR A 129 11.95 -27.69 0.43
C THR A 129 12.29 -26.26 0.01
N ILE A 130 11.51 -25.29 0.51
CA ILE A 130 11.80 -23.86 0.32
C ILE A 130 13.25 -23.60 0.73
N SER A 131 14.05 -23.06 -0.19
CA SER A 131 15.45 -22.77 0.11
C SER A 131 15.54 -21.61 1.12
N PRO A 132 16.62 -21.51 1.90
CA PRO A 132 16.83 -20.35 2.79
C PRO A 132 16.76 -19.01 2.03
N GLU A 133 17.23 -18.97 0.79
CA GLU A 133 17.17 -17.79 -0.08
C GLU A 133 15.71 -17.41 -0.42
N ASP A 134 14.83 -18.39 -0.64
CA ASP A 134 13.41 -18.15 -0.86
C ASP A 134 12.69 -17.63 0.37
N ALA A 135 13.00 -18.22 1.53
CA ALA A 135 12.44 -17.75 2.79
C ALA A 135 12.85 -16.29 3.04
N GLN A 136 14.12 -15.96 2.83
CA GLN A 136 14.64 -14.60 2.96
C GLN A 136 14.00 -13.63 1.93
N MET A 137 13.74 -14.09 0.71
CA MET A 137 13.05 -13.29 -0.30
C MET A 137 11.59 -13.00 0.09
N LEU A 138 10.86 -14.01 0.58
CA LEU A 138 9.49 -13.85 1.08
C LEU A 138 9.43 -12.91 2.30
N GLU A 139 10.41 -13.01 3.19
CA GLU A 139 10.56 -12.10 4.33
C GLU A 139 10.84 -10.67 3.87
N SER A 140 11.75 -10.47 2.91
CA SER A 140 12.04 -9.16 2.32
C SER A 140 10.82 -8.51 1.64
N ARG A 141 9.99 -9.32 0.98
CA ARG A 141 8.69 -8.86 0.43
C ARG A 141 7.72 -8.46 1.54
N SER A 142 7.69 -9.20 2.65
CA SER A 142 6.84 -8.88 3.80
C SER A 142 7.26 -7.55 4.45
N PHE A 143 8.56 -7.33 4.68
CA PHE A 143 9.08 -6.06 5.19
C PHE A 143 8.74 -4.87 4.27
N SER A 144 8.81 -5.08 2.95
CA SER A 144 8.47 -4.04 1.97
C SER A 144 7.03 -3.52 2.14
N VAL A 145 6.07 -4.41 2.46
CA VAL A 145 4.67 -4.02 2.70
C VAL A 145 4.58 -3.09 3.91
N GLU A 146 5.28 -3.41 5.00
CA GLU A 146 5.26 -2.60 6.22
C GLU A 146 5.91 -1.24 6.03
N GLU A 147 7.01 -1.17 5.28
CA GLU A 147 7.66 0.11 4.96
C GLU A 147 6.72 1.02 4.15
N ILE A 148 6.06 0.46 3.13
CA ILE A 148 5.06 1.20 2.33
C ILE A 148 3.94 1.72 3.24
N CYS A 149 3.39 0.86 4.09
CA CYS A 149 2.36 1.22 5.07
C CYS A 149 2.80 2.40 5.95
N ARG A 150 4.05 2.37 6.42
CA ARG A 150 4.65 3.41 7.27
C ARG A 150 4.70 4.78 6.60
N PHE A 151 5.05 4.84 5.31
CA PHE A 151 5.06 6.12 4.56
C PHE A 151 3.68 6.76 4.46
N PHE A 152 2.62 5.95 4.36
CA PHE A 152 1.24 6.45 4.33
C PHE A 152 0.63 6.61 5.72
N GLY A 153 1.26 6.08 6.77
CA GLY A 153 0.71 6.02 8.12
C GLY A 153 -0.49 5.08 8.23
N VAL A 154 -0.63 4.15 7.30
CA VAL A 154 -1.73 3.17 7.28
C VAL A 154 -1.25 1.92 8.00
N PRO A 155 -1.93 1.45 9.05
CA PRO A 155 -1.59 0.19 9.70
C PRO A 155 -1.65 -1.00 8.72
N PRO A 156 -0.72 -1.98 8.81
CA PRO A 156 -0.68 -3.13 7.91
C PRO A 156 -1.99 -3.94 7.85
N HIS A 157 -2.70 -4.08 8.98
CA HIS A 157 -3.96 -4.85 9.01
C HIS A 157 -5.05 -4.24 8.09
N MET A 158 -5.02 -2.92 7.86
CA MET A 158 -5.99 -2.24 7.00
C MET A 158 -5.79 -2.54 5.51
N VAL A 159 -4.60 -3.03 5.13
CA VAL A 159 -4.29 -3.50 3.76
C VAL A 159 -4.28 -5.03 3.66
N GLY A 160 -4.86 -5.72 4.64
CA GLY A 160 -4.92 -7.17 4.69
C GLY A 160 -3.63 -7.85 5.16
N ARG A 161 -2.63 -7.08 5.64
CA ARG A 161 -1.40 -7.63 6.23
C ARG A 161 -1.56 -7.77 7.74
N THR A 162 -1.99 -8.94 8.17
CA THR A 162 -2.01 -9.32 9.59
C THR A 162 -0.90 -10.32 9.87
N GLU A 163 0.21 -9.89 10.48
CA GLU A 163 1.18 -10.81 11.03
C GLU A 163 0.70 -11.29 12.40
N LYS A 164 0.27 -12.55 12.49
CA LYS A 164 0.05 -13.29 13.76
C LYS A 164 -0.81 -12.61 14.84
N SER A 165 -1.51 -11.51 14.55
CA SER A 165 -2.38 -10.86 15.51
C SER A 165 -3.66 -11.67 15.65
N THR A 166 -3.69 -12.50 16.69
CA THR A 166 -4.88 -13.19 17.19
C THR A 166 -5.85 -12.25 17.91
N SER A 167 -5.56 -10.94 17.94
CA SER A 167 -6.40 -9.92 18.58
C SER A 167 -7.61 -9.54 17.72
N TRP A 168 -8.44 -10.52 17.39
CA TRP A 168 -9.78 -10.30 16.85
C TRP A 168 -10.67 -9.75 17.98
N GLY A 169 -11.06 -8.47 17.90
CA GLY A 169 -11.89 -7.78 18.90
C GLY A 169 -11.32 -6.41 19.30
N THR A 170 -11.26 -6.13 20.61
CA THR A 170 -10.84 -4.84 21.21
C THR A 170 -9.49 -4.31 20.70
N GLY A 171 -8.57 -5.19 20.32
CA GLY A 171 -7.28 -4.80 19.74
C GLY A 171 -7.39 -4.12 18.37
N LEU A 172 -8.35 -4.54 17.53
CA LEU A 172 -8.59 -3.94 16.21
C LEU A 172 -9.28 -2.57 16.34
N GLU A 173 -10.19 -2.44 17.30
CA GLU A 173 -10.87 -1.17 17.61
C GLU A 173 -9.86 -0.11 18.07
N GLN A 174 -8.99 -0.46 19.02
CA GLN A 174 -7.92 0.43 19.49
C GLN A 174 -6.96 0.81 18.36
N GLN A 175 -6.66 -0.11 17.44
CA GLN A 175 -5.84 0.19 16.27
C GLN A 175 -6.55 1.12 15.26
N THR A 176 -7.88 0.98 15.11
CA THR A 176 -8.70 1.86 14.26
C THR A 176 -8.75 3.28 14.84
N LEU A 177 -8.94 3.41 16.16
CA LEU A 177 -8.88 4.69 16.87
C LEU A 177 -7.49 5.32 16.77
N ALA A 178 -6.42 4.54 16.90
CA ALA A 178 -5.06 5.02 16.72
C ALA A 178 -4.82 5.54 15.29
N PHE A 179 -5.30 4.83 14.26
CA PHE A 179 -5.25 5.31 12.88
C PHE A 179 -6.00 6.62 12.69
N GLN A 180 -7.22 6.71 13.22
CA GLN A 180 -8.04 7.91 13.15
C GLN A 180 -7.32 9.11 13.80
N LYS A 181 -6.78 8.92 15.01
CA LYS A 181 -6.15 9.97 15.80
C LYS A 181 -4.80 10.42 15.23
N PHE A 182 -3.91 9.48 14.93
CA PHE A 182 -2.51 9.79 14.61
C PHE A 182 -2.26 9.96 13.11
N THR A 183 -3.07 9.35 12.25
CA THR A 183 -2.91 9.46 10.79
C THR A 183 -3.98 10.33 10.16
N LEU A 184 -5.25 9.96 10.33
CA LEU A 184 -6.35 10.56 9.58
C LEU A 184 -6.61 12.01 10.01
N ARG A 185 -6.72 12.29 11.32
CA ARG A 185 -7.02 13.63 11.85
C ARG A 185 -6.01 14.67 11.37
N ARG A 186 -4.72 14.32 11.29
CA ARG A 186 -3.67 15.23 10.79
C ARG A 186 -3.84 15.58 9.30
N ARG A 187 -4.38 14.66 8.49
CA ARG A 187 -4.66 14.91 7.07
C ARG A 187 -5.92 15.76 6.93
N LEU A 188 -6.98 15.39 7.64
CA LEU A 188 -8.25 16.09 7.61
C LEU A 188 -8.12 17.54 8.12
N LYS A 189 -7.43 17.76 9.24
CA LYS A 189 -7.27 19.11 9.80
C LYS A 189 -6.56 20.07 8.84
N ARG A 190 -5.66 19.56 7.99
CA ARG A 190 -5.02 20.38 6.95
C ARG A 190 -5.99 20.79 5.85
N ILE A 191 -6.93 19.92 5.50
CA ILE A 191 -7.99 20.23 4.54
C ILE A 191 -8.97 21.24 5.15
N GLU A 192 -9.41 20.98 6.39
CA GLU A 192 -10.26 21.90 7.17
C GLU A 192 -9.65 23.30 7.25
N GLN A 193 -8.39 23.43 7.68
CA GLN A 193 -7.70 24.72 7.75
C GLN A 193 -7.59 25.42 6.39
N ALA A 194 -7.39 24.66 5.30
CA ALA A 194 -7.35 25.23 3.96
C ALA A 194 -8.73 25.76 3.53
N LEU A 195 -9.78 25.00 3.82
CA LEU A 195 -11.18 25.39 3.56
C LEU A 195 -11.56 26.62 4.38
N GLU A 196 -11.28 26.62 5.68
CA GLU A 196 -11.58 27.75 6.58
C GLU A 196 -10.85 29.03 6.16
N LYS A 197 -9.57 28.92 5.80
CA LYS A 197 -8.78 30.06 5.34
C LYS A 197 -9.35 30.69 4.07
N GLN A 198 -9.96 29.89 3.20
CA GLN A 198 -10.27 30.30 1.84
C GLN A 198 -11.75 30.54 1.57
N LEU A 199 -12.63 29.85 2.29
CA LEU A 199 -14.08 29.95 2.11
C LEU A 199 -14.74 30.84 3.16
N LEU A 200 -14.21 30.87 4.40
CA LEU A 200 -14.79 31.69 5.46
C LEU A 200 -14.26 33.12 5.41
N LYS A 201 -15.18 34.08 5.46
CA LYS A 201 -14.87 35.50 5.59
C LYS A 201 -14.45 35.83 7.03
N PRO A 202 -13.82 36.99 7.28
CA PRO A 202 -13.53 37.45 8.63
C PRO A 202 -14.76 37.48 9.55
N GLU A 203 -15.92 37.85 9.01
CA GLU A 203 -17.21 37.87 9.71
C GLU A 203 -17.63 36.47 10.18
N ASP A 204 -17.57 35.46 9.30
CA ASP A 204 -17.89 34.07 9.63
C ASP A 204 -17.01 33.55 10.78
N ARG A 205 -15.71 33.88 10.73
CA ARG A 205 -14.74 33.48 11.78
C ARG A 205 -15.00 34.20 13.09
N ALA A 206 -15.39 35.48 13.05
CA ALA A 206 -15.75 36.24 14.24
C ALA A 206 -17.02 35.70 14.91
N LEU A 207 -17.95 35.13 14.12
CA LEU A 207 -19.13 34.42 14.61
C LEU A 207 -18.82 32.99 15.11
N GLY A 208 -17.58 32.53 15.01
CA GLY A 208 -17.16 31.21 15.46
C GLY A 208 -17.52 30.06 14.51
N ILE A 209 -17.82 30.35 13.24
CA ILE A 209 -18.09 29.31 12.23
C ILE A 209 -16.79 28.56 11.91
N THR A 210 -16.85 27.24 11.94
CA THR A 210 -15.73 26.33 11.62
C THR A 210 -16.15 25.29 10.59
N ILE A 211 -15.18 24.69 9.90
CA ILE A 211 -15.41 23.61 8.93
C ILE A 211 -14.69 22.37 9.43
N GLU A 212 -15.44 21.33 9.80
CA GLU A 212 -14.88 20.08 10.30
C GLU A 212 -15.47 18.85 9.60
N PHE A 213 -14.64 17.82 9.41
CA PHE A 213 -15.12 16.53 8.94
C PHE A 213 -15.83 15.77 10.07
N ASN A 214 -17.05 15.30 9.80
CA ASN A 214 -17.71 14.35 10.70
C ASN A 214 -17.05 12.97 10.56
N LEU A 215 -16.33 12.54 11.60
CA LEU A 215 -15.68 11.25 11.68
C LEU A 215 -16.48 10.19 12.46
N GLU A 216 -17.64 10.54 13.01
CA GLU A 216 -18.48 9.62 13.79
C GLU A 216 -18.97 8.45 12.91
N GLY A 217 -19.14 8.68 11.60
CA GLY A 217 -19.46 7.63 10.63
C GLY A 217 -18.42 6.51 10.58
N LEU A 218 -17.14 6.81 10.79
CA LEU A 218 -16.06 5.83 10.84
C LEU A 218 -16.13 4.96 12.11
N LEU A 219 -16.71 5.50 13.18
CA LEU A 219 -16.92 4.83 14.46
C LEU A 219 -18.26 4.07 14.52
N ARG A 220 -19.08 4.07 13.46
CA ARG A 220 -20.35 3.33 13.44
C ARG A 220 -20.19 1.82 13.58
N GLY A 221 -18.99 1.28 13.34
CA GLY A 221 -18.66 -0.12 13.66
C GLY A 221 -18.52 -0.41 15.16
N ASP A 222 -18.51 0.63 16.01
CA ASP A 222 -18.29 0.55 17.46
C ASP A 222 -19.56 0.95 18.24
N SER A 223 -20.50 0.02 18.31
CA SER A 223 -21.74 0.19 19.09
C SER A 223 -21.49 0.27 20.60
N ALA A 224 -20.38 -0.29 21.09
CA ALA A 224 -20.06 -0.39 22.51
C ALA A 224 -19.48 0.92 23.09
N ALA A 225 -18.54 1.56 22.40
CA ALA A 225 -17.99 2.86 22.83
C ALA A 225 -19.04 3.98 22.73
N ARG A 226 -19.94 3.91 21.74
CA ARG A 226 -21.10 4.83 21.68
C ARG A 226 -22.01 4.68 22.89
N ALA A 227 -22.34 3.45 23.27
CA ALA A 227 -23.17 3.19 24.45
C ALA A 227 -22.50 3.74 25.72
N GLY A 228 -21.18 3.52 25.89
CA GLY A 228 -20.41 4.09 27.00
C GLY A 228 -20.38 5.62 27.01
N PHE A 229 -20.19 6.26 25.85
CA PHE A 229 -20.19 7.73 25.71
C PHE A 229 -21.55 8.33 26.08
N TYR A 230 -22.66 7.79 25.55
CA TYR A 230 -24.00 8.25 25.90
C TYR A 230 -24.33 8.00 27.37
N GLN A 231 -23.88 6.88 27.94
CA GLN A 231 -24.11 6.56 29.35
C GLN A 231 -23.33 7.50 30.28
N SER A 232 -22.11 7.90 29.90
CA SER A 232 -21.30 8.89 30.63
C SER A 232 -21.80 10.34 30.48
N GLY A 233 -22.57 10.65 29.44
CA GLY A 233 -23.19 11.96 29.24
C GLY A 233 -24.57 12.11 29.91
N LEU A 234 -25.10 11.03 30.51
CA LEU A 234 -26.37 11.00 31.25
C LEU A 234 -26.20 11.00 32.78
N THR A 235 -24.96 10.98 33.26
CA THR A 235 -24.55 11.13 34.67
C THR A 235 -23.84 12.45 34.88
#